data_AF-A0A942FWF4-F1
#
_entry.id   AF-A0A942FWF4-F1
#
_cell.length_a   1.000
_cell.length_b   1.000
_cell.length_c   1.000
_cell.angle_alpha   90.00
_cell.angle_beta   90.00
_cell.angle_gamma   90.00
#
_symmetry.space_group_name_H-M   'P 1'
#
loop_
_entity.id
_entity.type
_entity.pdbx_description
1 polymer ?
#
loop_
_entity_poly.entity_id
_entity_poly.type
_entity_poly.pdbx_seq_one_letter_code
_entity_poly.pdbx_strand_id
1 'polypeptide(L)'
;MTIASQLSQTLANMEGAAANLKTFALQTQDQQAKQLFQQLSQNMDHSAQQLRGRLDYIMQEEPQYRSEVGGTYSSNQTTTTTQVGGNTTPQKKGGKNTIR
;
A
#
# COMPACT_ATOMS: atom_id res chain seq x y z
N MET A 1 -23.54 6.62 4.90
CA MET A 1 -22.10 6.89 5.08
C MET A 1 -21.87 7.42 6.48
N THR A 2 -21.52 6.53 7.39
CA THR A 2 -21.15 6.87 8.76
C THR A 2 -19.73 7.42 8.83
N ILE A 3 -19.37 8.04 9.96
CA ILE A 3 -18.02 8.56 10.18
C ILE A 3 -16.98 7.43 10.06
N ALA A 4 -17.31 6.22 10.52
CA ALA A 4 -16.46 5.04 10.37
C ALA A 4 -16.21 4.68 8.89
N SER A 5 -17.26 4.67 8.06
CA SER A 5 -17.15 4.43 6.61
C SER A 5 -16.36 5.54 5.90
N GLN A 6 -16.52 6.80 6.29
CA GLN A 6 -15.74 7.92 5.73
C GLN A 6 -14.26 7.83 6.11
N LEU A 7 -13.94 7.62 7.39
CA LEU A 7 -12.58 7.40 7.87
C LEU A 7 -11.93 6.22 7.17
N SER A 8 -12.73 5.20 6.87
CA SER A 8 -12.28 4.03 6.13
C SER A 8 -11.81 4.30 4.73
N GLN A 9 -12.67 4.96 3.97
CA GLN A 9 -12.33 5.36 2.62
C GLN A 9 -11.11 6.29 2.62
N THR A 10 -11.02 7.21 3.59
CA THR A 10 -9.87 8.10 3.73
C THR A 10 -8.58 7.33 4.00
N LEU A 11 -8.59 6.35 4.90
CA LEU A 11 -7.44 5.50 5.19
C LEU A 11 -6.97 4.73 3.96
N ALA A 12 -7.90 4.10 3.22
CA ALA A 12 -7.58 3.39 1.99
C ALA A 12 -6.96 4.32 0.93
N ASN A 13 -7.52 5.53 0.77
CA ASN A 13 -7.00 6.53 -0.17
C ASN A 13 -5.60 7.01 0.24
N MET A 14 -5.35 7.20 1.54
CA MET A 14 -4.04 7.59 2.06
C MET A 14 -2.99 6.51 1.88
N GLU A 15 -3.33 5.24 2.13
CA GLU A 15 -2.43 4.11 1.91
C GLU A 15 -2.07 3.97 0.42
N GLY A 16 -3.06 4.10 -0.47
CA GLY A 16 -2.85 4.14 -1.91
C GLY A 16 -1.96 5.31 -2.34
N ALA A 17 -2.18 6.51 -1.80
CA ALA A 17 -1.35 7.67 -2.07
C ALA A 17 0.09 7.50 -1.55
N ALA A 18 0.28 6.94 -0.35
CA ALA A 18 1.60 6.63 0.19
C ALA A 18 2.35 5.61 -0.67
N ALA A 19 1.67 4.58 -1.18
CA ALA A 19 2.25 3.61 -2.12
C ALA A 19 2.65 4.26 -3.46
N ASN A 20 1.82 5.17 -3.98
CA ASN A 20 2.15 5.94 -5.19
C ASN A 20 3.38 6.82 -4.98
N LEU A 21 3.48 7.52 -3.85
CA LEU A 21 4.66 8.32 -3.49
C LEU A 21 5.93 7.47 -3.38
N LYS A 22 5.84 6.29 -2.75
CA LYS A 22 6.96 5.33 -2.71
C LYS A 22 7.38 4.91 -4.11
N THR A 23 6.41 4.69 -5.01
CA THR A 23 6.67 4.36 -6.42
C THR A 23 7.35 5.50 -7.16
N PHE A 24 6.88 6.74 -6.98
CA PHE A 24 7.51 7.93 -7.57
C PHE A 24 8.94 8.13 -7.08
N ALA A 25 9.22 7.84 -5.81
CA ALA A 25 10.58 7.85 -5.25
C ALA A 25 11.51 6.81 -5.89
N LEU A 26 10.96 5.68 -6.36
CA LEU A 26 11.73 4.64 -7.07
C LEU A 26 11.95 5.00 -8.53
N GLN A 27 10.98 5.66 -9.17
CA GLN A 27 11.03 6.02 -10.59
C GLN A 27 11.83 7.30 -10.86
N THR A 28 11.90 8.21 -9.89
CA THR A 28 12.62 9.48 -10.05
C THR A 28 14.14 9.28 -9.96
N GLN A 29 14.88 9.99 -10.81
CA GLN A 29 16.34 10.06 -10.77
C GLN A 29 16.83 11.27 -9.95
N ASP A 30 15.94 12.21 -9.62
CA ASP A 30 16.25 13.38 -8.81
C ASP A 30 16.35 12.98 -7.34
N GLN A 31 17.53 13.19 -6.75
CA GLN A 31 17.83 12.80 -5.38
C GLN A 31 17.04 13.62 -4.35
N GLN A 32 16.76 14.90 -4.62
CA GLN A 32 15.95 15.76 -3.75
C GLN A 32 14.48 15.33 -3.81
N ALA A 33 13.95 15.08 -5.01
CA ALA A 33 12.60 14.58 -5.18
C ALA A 33 12.40 13.21 -4.51
N LYS A 34 13.40 12.34 -4.59
CA LYS A 34 13.38 11.03 -3.92
C LYS A 34 13.24 11.16 -2.41
N GLN A 35 14.03 12.03 -1.78
CA GLN A 35 13.93 12.31 -0.34
C GLN A 35 12.57 12.91 0.02
N LEU A 36 12.09 13.87 -0.78
CA LEU A 36 10.78 14.48 -0.58
C LEU A 36 9.65 13.45 -0.62
N PHE A 37 9.59 12.61 -1.66
CA PHE A 37 8.55 11.58 -1.77
C PHE A 37 8.61 10.55 -0.66
N GLN A 38 9.81 10.16 -0.21
CA GLN A 38 9.98 9.29 0.94
C GLN A 38 9.44 9.93 2.23
N GLN A 39 9.81 11.19 2.51
CA GLN A 39 9.31 11.93 3.68
C GLN A 39 7.78 12.09 3.64
N LEU A 40 7.21 12.45 2.49
CA LEU A 40 5.76 12.56 2.34
C LEU A 40 5.07 11.22 2.58
N SER A 41 5.62 10.12 2.06
CA SER A 41 5.05 8.78 2.30
C SER A 41 5.08 8.40 3.79
N GLN A 42 6.15 8.73 4.51
CA GLN A 42 6.28 8.46 5.95
C GLN A 42 5.29 9.30 6.77
N ASN A 43 5.14 10.59 6.43
CA ASN A 43 4.17 11.46 7.09
C ASN A 43 2.73 10.96 6.87
N MET A 44 2.44 10.45 5.68
CA MET A 44 1.14 9.88 5.35
C MET A 44 0.88 8.57 6.10
N ASP A 45 1.87 7.68 6.20
CA ASP A 45 1.82 6.46 7.03
C ASP A 45 1.57 6.81 8.51
N HIS A 46 2.26 7.81 9.04
CA HIS A 46 2.09 8.24 10.43
C HIS A 46 0.68 8.80 10.69
N SER A 47 0.17 9.63 9.77
CA SER A 47 -1.20 10.16 9.85
C SER A 47 -2.24 9.05 9.74
N ALA A 48 -1.99 8.04 8.89
CA ALA A 48 -2.86 6.88 8.74
C ALA A 48 -2.94 6.06 10.05
N GLN A 49 -1.81 5.89 10.74
CA GLN A 49 -1.79 5.20 12.03
C GLN A 49 -2.63 5.91 13.09
N GLN A 50 -2.56 7.24 13.16
CA GLN A 50 -3.38 8.01 14.11
C GLN A 50 -4.88 7.87 13.81
N LEU A 51 -5.26 7.93 12.52
CA LEU A 51 -6.65 7.76 12.09
C LEU A 51 -7.16 6.33 12.31
N ARG A 52 -6.32 5.31 12.13
CA ARG A 52 -6.65 3.91 12.48
C ARG A 52 -6.97 3.76 13.96
N GLY A 53 -6.17 4.35 14.85
CA GLY A 53 -6.47 4.33 16.29
C GLY A 53 -7.82 4.99 16.62
N ARG A 54 -8.18 6.07 15.91
CA ARG A 54 -9.50 6.71 16.07
C ARG A 54 -10.63 5.83 15.53
N LEU A 55 -10.42 5.16 14.41
CA LEU A 55 -11.40 4.22 13.85
C LEU A 55 -11.64 3.05 14.80
N ASP A 56 -10.58 2.46 15.36
CA ASP A 56 -10.68 1.35 16.31
C ASP A 56 -11.50 1.75 17.55
N TYR A 57 -11.27 2.96 18.08
CA TYR A 57 -12.08 3.51 19.17
C TYR A 57 -13.57 3.62 18.78
N ILE A 58 -13.87 4.18 17.60
CA ILE A 58 -15.25 4.31 17.11
C ILE A 58 -15.91 2.93 16.94
N MET A 59 -15.17 1.93 16.44
CA MET A 59 -15.68 0.57 16.26
C MET A 59 -15.92 -0.17 17.58
N GLN A 60 -15.27 0.24 18.68
CA GLN A 60 -15.52 -0.29 20.02
C GLN A 60 -16.77 0.33 20.65
N GLU A 61 -16.95 1.64 20.50
CA GLU A 61 -18.10 2.37 21.05
C GLU A 61 -19.40 2.03 20.31
N GLU A 62 -19.32 1.77 19.00
CA GLU A 62 -20.47 1.61 18.12
C GLU A 62 -20.34 0.32 17.29
N PRO A 63 -20.63 -0.86 17.88
CA PRO A 63 -20.45 -2.16 17.22
C PRO A 63 -21.28 -2.33 15.94
N GLN A 64 -22.37 -1.57 15.77
CA GLN A 64 -23.13 -1.53 14.52
C GLN A 64 -22.33 -1.06 13.30
N TYR A 65 -21.27 -0.25 13.47
CA TYR A 65 -20.45 0.20 12.34
C TYR A 65 -19.59 -0.92 11.75
N ARG A 66 -19.22 -1.95 12.52
CA ARG A 66 -18.47 -3.12 12.00
C ARG A 66 -19.16 -3.77 10.80
N SER A 67 -20.50 -3.82 10.84
CA SER A 67 -21.31 -4.40 9.76
C SER A 67 -21.36 -3.52 8.51
N GLU A 68 -21.22 -2.20 8.66
CA GLU A 68 -21.26 -1.25 7.53
C GLU A 68 -19.91 -1.14 6.82
N VAL A 69 -18.78 -1.22 7.56
CA VAL A 69 -17.44 -1.16 6.97
C VAL A 69 -16.91 -2.53 6.48
N GLY A 70 -17.63 -3.61 6.77
CA GLY A 70 -17.28 -4.98 6.34
C GLY A 70 -17.25 -5.20 4.82
N GLY A 71 -17.77 -4.26 4.01
CA GLY A 71 -17.75 -4.33 2.55
C GLY A 71 -16.62 -3.55 1.87
N THR A 72 -16.09 -2.48 2.48
CA THR A 72 -15.09 -1.59 1.87
C THR A 72 -13.66 -1.87 2.31
N TYR A 73 -13.47 -2.63 3.39
CA TYR A 73 -12.19 -3.15 3.82
C TYR A 73 -12.09 -4.65 3.59
N SER A 74 -12.11 -5.07 2.33
CA SER A 74 -11.57 -6.38 1.98
C SER A 74 -10.13 -6.17 1.55
N SER A 75 -9.19 -6.59 2.40
CA SER A 75 -7.77 -6.67 2.10
C SER A 75 -7.49 -7.78 1.09
N ASN A 76 -8.03 -7.68 -0.11
CA ASN A 76 -7.52 -8.43 -1.25
C ASN A 76 -6.48 -7.57 -1.93
N GLN A 77 -5.22 -7.82 -1.56
CA GLN A 77 -4.06 -7.47 -2.38
C GLN A 77 -4.35 -7.93 -3.82
N THR A 78 -4.70 -7.00 -4.70
CA THR A 78 -4.64 -7.24 -6.14
C THR A 78 -3.37 -6.55 -6.61
N THR A 79 -2.27 -7.29 -6.56
CA THR A 79 -1.05 -6.97 -7.29
C THR A 79 -1.34 -7.05 -8.78
N THR A 80 -1.75 -5.95 -9.39
CA THR A 80 -1.77 -5.84 -10.85
C THR A 80 -0.37 -5.44 -11.30
N THR A 81 0.51 -6.44 -11.42
CA THR A 81 1.78 -6.31 -12.15
C THR A 81 1.46 -6.11 -13.62
N THR A 82 1.56 -4.87 -14.10
CA THR A 82 1.58 -4.55 -15.53
C THR A 82 2.85 -5.15 -16.13
N GLN A 83 2.71 -6.30 -16.78
CA GLN A 83 3.70 -6.84 -17.72
C GLN A 83 3.75 -5.92 -18.95
N VAL A 84 4.88 -5.23 -19.14
CA VAL A 84 5.26 -4.69 -20.45
C VAL A 84 6.35 -5.60 -21.00
N GLY A 85 6.04 -6.27 -22.10
CA GLY A 85 6.92 -7.22 -22.77
C GLY A 85 8.14 -6.57 -23.41
N GLY A 86 9.26 -7.28 -23.31
CA GLY A 86 10.50 -7.05 -24.05
C GLY A 86 11.25 -8.37 -24.17
N ASN A 87 11.21 -8.95 -25.37
CA ASN A 87 11.68 -10.28 -25.76
C ASN A 87 13.23 -10.36 -25.80
N THR A 88 13.82 -11.49 -25.40
CA THR A 88 14.85 -12.25 -26.16
C THR A 88 15.20 -13.57 -25.47
N THR A 89 15.12 -14.66 -26.25
CA THR A 89 15.24 -16.09 -25.89
C THR A 89 16.73 -16.57 -25.89
N PRO A 90 17.02 -17.88 -25.72
CA PRO A 90 17.58 -18.55 -24.54
C PRO A 90 19.09 -18.87 -24.63
N GLN A 91 19.79 -19.06 -23.50
CA GLN A 91 21.06 -19.81 -23.53
C GLN A 91 21.36 -20.64 -22.27
N LYS A 92 21.99 -21.79 -22.56
CA LYS A 92 22.09 -23.07 -21.86
C LYS A 92 23.46 -23.20 -21.15
N LYS A 93 23.53 -24.09 -20.14
CA LYS A 93 24.70 -24.69 -19.41
C LYS A 93 24.69 -24.23 -17.94
N GLY A 94 24.64 -25.07 -16.92
CA GLY A 94 25.14 -26.43 -16.76
C GLY A 94 26.07 -26.42 -15.54
N GLY A 95 25.70 -27.09 -14.45
CA GLY A 95 26.55 -27.17 -13.25
C GLY A 95 25.82 -27.69 -12.02
N LYS A 96 25.77 -29.02 -11.88
CA LYS A 96 25.40 -29.70 -10.64
C LYS A 96 26.44 -29.35 -9.58
N ASN A 97 26.03 -28.89 -8.40
CA ASN A 97 26.90 -28.93 -7.22
C ASN A 97 26.10 -29.43 -6.01
N THR A 98 26.15 -30.75 -5.82
CA THR A 98 25.71 -31.44 -4.61
C THR A 98 26.99 -31.93 -3.92
N ILE A 99 27.32 -31.35 -2.77
CA ILE A 99 28.36 -31.88 -1.87
C ILE A 99 27.69 -32.06 -0.50
N ARG A 100 27.35 -33.31 -0.20
CA ARG A 100 27.28 -33.92 1.13
C ARG A 100 27.71 -35.37 0.98
#